data_AF-A0AAD7UFF1-F1
#
_entry.id   AF-A0AAD7UFF1-F1
#
_cell.length_a   1.000
_cell.length_b   1.000
_cell.length_c   1.000
_cell.angle_alpha   90.00
_cell.angle_beta   90.00
_cell.angle_gamma   90.00
#
_symmetry.space_group_name_H-M   'P 1'
#
loop_
_entity.id
_entity.type
_entity.pdbx_description
1 polymer ?
#
loop_
_entity_poly.entity_id
_entity_poly.type
_entity_poly.pdbx_seq_one_letter_code
_entity_poly.pdbx_strand_id
1 'polypeptide(L)'
;MTEWVEVTIARKAAPPVPEEKEESEDPPKHLTKQQLKNRKRSERRKERSNKAPTEPRHRRRRRQEDSKDRDKSSESESESQEEVETLGELERRSRRLSKMLKQIEAAESKVEKGLHDAQVITKIKRREAVERELATVRRDLAAIEDRRQAKLAARHAASAARARDRDSDALLILSVKFDERFACPICTEVVEAAVSVPRACAHVFCRACLEDHVAKAARPDDCACPMCRSKLCDPQGRVDARPHAASRARLKYLTGYCHCGDSLPLNKLRDHLRHCGPKAHLFAPRRKFGHEFKQPSFSSSSSSSRRGGDARLDTTDERLQLQAALLASVHDR
;
A
#
# COMPACT_ATOMS: atom_id res chain seq x y z
N MET A 1 27.87 -5.60 57.40
CA MET A 1 28.46 -4.25 57.47
C MET A 1 28.99 -3.94 56.09
N THR A 2 28.20 -3.27 55.25
CA THR A 2 28.55 -2.95 53.86
C THR A 2 28.62 -1.43 53.75
N GLU A 3 29.85 -0.93 53.66
CA GLU A 3 30.20 0.48 53.54
C GLU A 3 29.75 1.03 52.18
N TRP A 4 28.99 2.12 52.21
CA TRP A 4 28.64 2.90 51.03
C TRP A 4 29.75 3.92 50.78
N VAL A 5 30.44 3.79 49.64
CA VAL A 5 31.42 4.76 49.16
C VAL A 5 30.68 5.91 48.49
N GLU A 6 30.66 7.08 49.13
CA GLU A 6 30.16 8.32 48.55
C GLU A 6 31.13 8.84 47.48
N VAL A 7 30.69 8.85 46.23
CA VAL A 7 31.43 9.46 45.11
C VAL A 7 30.95 10.91 44.96
N THR A 8 31.71 11.85 45.52
CA THR A 8 31.55 13.29 45.28
C THR A 8 32.07 13.66 43.89
N ILE A 9 31.16 13.91 42.95
CA ILE A 9 31.51 14.43 41.62
C ILE A 9 31.67 15.95 41.71
N ALA A 10 32.92 16.42 41.64
CA ALA A 10 33.26 17.83 41.55
C ALA A 10 32.71 18.44 40.25
N ARG A 11 31.75 19.37 40.38
CA ARG A 11 31.21 20.17 39.28
C ARG A 11 32.26 21.21 38.86
N LYS A 12 32.88 20.99 37.71
CA LYS A 12 33.79 21.93 37.04
C LYS A 12 33.01 23.18 36.62
N ALA A 13 33.35 24.33 37.19
CA ALA A 13 32.73 25.62 36.88
C ALA A 13 32.93 25.97 35.39
N ALA A 14 31.86 26.39 34.73
CA ALA A 14 31.89 26.85 33.35
C ALA A 14 32.67 28.18 33.25
N PRO A 15 33.49 28.38 32.21
CA PRO A 15 34.20 29.63 32.01
C PRO A 15 33.23 30.80 31.71
N PRO A 16 33.57 32.02 32.13
CA PRO A 16 32.76 33.21 31.87
C PRO A 16 32.68 33.47 30.36
N VAL A 17 31.46 33.73 29.88
CA VAL A 17 31.18 34.11 28.51
C VAL A 17 31.73 35.52 28.27
N PRO A 18 32.52 35.77 27.21
CA PRO A 18 33.01 37.10 26.90
C PRO A 18 31.86 38.02 26.51
N GLU A 19 31.79 39.20 27.15
CA GLU A 19 30.92 40.30 26.77
C GLU A 19 31.27 40.80 25.37
N GLU A 20 30.40 40.48 24.40
CA GLU A 20 30.44 41.06 23.06
C GLU A 20 30.04 42.54 23.15
N LYS A 21 31.00 43.42 22.82
CA LYS A 21 30.76 44.85 22.66
C LYS A 21 29.77 45.06 21.52
N GLU A 22 28.60 45.61 21.83
CA GLU A 22 27.65 46.14 20.85
C GLU A 22 28.30 47.32 20.11
N GLU A 23 28.85 47.05 18.94
CA GLU A 23 29.10 48.07 17.92
C GLU A 23 27.73 48.60 17.46
N SER A 24 27.46 49.85 17.80
CA SER A 24 26.29 50.59 17.35
C SER A 24 26.34 50.79 15.84
N GLU A 25 25.60 49.96 15.10
CA GLU A 25 25.40 50.14 13.66
C GLU A 25 24.55 51.40 13.41
N ASP A 26 25.10 52.32 12.61
CA ASP A 26 24.42 53.52 12.14
C ASP A 26 23.08 53.21 11.45
N PRO A 27 22.06 54.08 11.62
CA PRO A 27 20.73 53.87 11.04
C PRO A 27 20.80 53.77 9.50
N PRO A 28 20.12 52.79 8.89
CA PRO A 28 20.21 52.54 7.46
C PRO A 28 19.66 53.71 6.65
N LYS A 29 20.51 54.25 5.77
CA LYS A 29 20.19 55.25 4.76
C LYS A 29 18.89 54.88 4.03
N HIS A 30 18.02 55.86 3.86
CA HIS A 30 16.70 55.78 3.23
C HIS A 30 16.72 54.90 1.96
N LEU A 31 16.25 53.66 2.07
CA LEU A 31 16.12 52.76 0.94
C LEU A 31 15.10 53.33 -0.04
N THR A 32 15.43 53.30 -1.33
CA THR A 32 14.49 53.74 -2.36
C THR A 32 13.31 52.77 -2.44
N LYS A 33 12.15 53.25 -2.91
CA LYS A 33 10.93 52.43 -3.08
C LYS A 33 11.18 51.12 -3.87
N GLN A 34 12.16 51.12 -4.77
CA GLN A 34 12.53 49.96 -5.58
C GLN A 34 13.33 48.91 -4.79
N GLN A 35 14.24 49.33 -3.92
CA GLN A 35 14.98 48.42 -3.03
C GLN A 35 14.04 47.75 -2.02
N LEU A 36 13.03 48.47 -1.52
CA LEU A 36 12.01 47.91 -0.62
C LEU A 36 11.17 46.81 -1.30
N LYS A 37 10.83 47.00 -2.58
CA LYS A 37 10.11 45.98 -3.39
C LYS A 37 10.97 44.72 -3.61
N ASN A 38 12.26 44.88 -3.89
CA ASN A 38 13.17 43.76 -4.10
C ASN A 38 13.40 42.96 -2.81
N ARG A 39 13.55 43.64 -1.66
CA ARG A 39 13.65 42.99 -0.35
C ARG A 39 12.38 42.21 0.01
N LYS A 40 11.19 42.78 -0.20
CA LYS A 40 9.92 42.05 0.00
C LYS A 40 9.78 40.83 -0.93
N ARG A 41 10.29 40.89 -2.16
CA ARG A 41 10.31 39.73 -3.07
C ARG A 41 11.29 38.65 -2.61
N SER A 42 12.47 39.02 -2.12
CA SER A 42 13.46 38.06 -1.61
C SER A 42 13.00 37.40 -0.31
N GLU A 43 12.39 38.17 0.60
CA GLU A 43 11.77 37.66 1.84
C GLU A 43 10.64 36.67 1.52
N ARG A 44 9.75 36.99 0.57
CA ARG A 44 8.70 36.07 0.12
C ARG A 44 9.24 34.79 -0.54
N ARG A 45 10.38 34.87 -1.25
CA ARG A 45 11.06 33.68 -1.79
C ARG A 45 11.67 32.84 -0.67
N LYS A 46 12.30 33.46 0.33
CA LYS A 46 12.85 32.77 1.51
C LYS A 46 11.75 32.12 2.35
N GLU A 47 10.62 32.80 2.57
CA GLU A 47 9.46 32.22 3.24
C GLU A 47 8.88 31.02 2.47
N ARG A 48 8.77 31.11 1.14
CA ARG A 48 8.30 29.97 0.33
C ARG A 48 9.27 28.80 0.33
N SER A 49 10.58 29.06 0.32
CA SER A 49 11.62 28.02 0.41
C SER A 49 11.62 27.34 1.78
N ASN A 50 11.44 28.08 2.87
CA ASN A 50 11.41 27.54 4.22
C ASN A 50 10.07 26.88 4.59
N LYS A 51 9.01 27.17 3.83
CA LYS A 51 7.68 26.56 3.97
C LYS A 51 7.45 25.39 3.00
N ALA A 52 8.51 24.85 2.40
CA ALA A 52 8.42 23.56 1.73
C ALA A 52 7.98 22.52 2.78
N PRO A 53 6.88 21.78 2.56
CA PRO A 53 6.44 20.78 3.51
C PRO A 53 7.55 19.75 3.63
N THR A 54 8.11 19.62 4.84
CA THR A 54 8.94 18.49 5.23
C THR A 54 8.04 17.27 5.31
N GLU A 55 7.51 16.82 4.17
CA GLU A 55 6.97 15.48 4.08
C GLU A 55 8.15 14.54 4.37
N PRO A 56 8.00 13.62 5.34
CA PRO A 56 9.04 12.66 5.65
C PRO A 56 9.48 11.96 4.36
N ARG A 57 10.78 11.94 4.05
CA ARG A 57 11.34 11.35 2.81
C ARG A 57 10.76 9.95 2.49
N HIS A 58 10.41 9.18 3.52
CA HIS A 58 9.75 7.87 3.38
C HIS A 58 8.36 7.93 2.72
N ARG A 59 7.56 8.96 2.99
CA ARG A 59 6.21 9.09 2.42
C ARG A 59 6.25 9.43 0.93
N ARG A 60 7.25 10.23 0.52
CA ARG A 60 7.50 10.58 -0.88
C ARG A 60 8.00 9.38 -1.69
N ARG A 61 8.84 8.53 -1.09
CA ARG A 61 9.34 7.30 -1.72
C ARG A 61 8.22 6.27 -1.92
N ARG A 62 7.37 6.06 -0.91
CA ARG A 62 6.21 5.16 -1.01
C ARG A 62 5.20 5.61 -2.07
N ARG A 63 4.90 6.92 -2.13
CA ARG A 63 4.06 7.50 -3.19
C ARG A 63 4.66 7.37 -4.59
N GLN A 64 5.99 7.44 -4.72
CA GLN A 64 6.67 7.23 -6.00
C GLN A 64 6.67 5.75 -6.42
N GLU A 65 6.75 4.81 -5.48
CA GLU A 65 6.63 3.38 -5.76
C GLU A 65 5.18 3.03 -6.17
N ASP A 66 4.19 3.52 -5.41
CA ASP A 66 2.77 3.33 -5.72
C ASP A 66 2.35 4.00 -7.04
N SER A 67 2.97 5.13 -7.42
CA SER A 67 2.71 5.78 -8.71
C SER A 67 3.35 5.03 -9.88
N LYS A 68 4.53 4.44 -9.67
CA LYS A 68 5.25 3.70 -10.73
C LYS A 68 4.54 2.42 -11.14
N ASP A 69 3.79 1.82 -10.22
CA ASP A 69 2.94 0.66 -10.51
C ASP A 69 1.64 1.05 -11.23
N ARG A 70 1.13 2.28 -11.03
CA ARG A 70 -0.03 2.80 -11.77
C ARG A 70 0.30 3.19 -13.21
N ASP A 71 1.45 3.80 -13.45
CA ASP A 71 1.83 4.18 -14.82
C ASP A 71 2.11 2.95 -15.70
N LYS A 72 2.53 1.82 -15.11
CA LYS A 72 2.67 0.54 -15.84
C LYS A 72 1.34 -0.09 -16.26
N SER A 73 0.23 0.24 -15.60
CA SER A 73 -1.07 -0.32 -16.00
C SER A 73 -1.58 0.29 -17.31
N SER A 74 -1.34 1.57 -17.58
CA SER A 74 -1.84 2.22 -18.80
C SER A 74 -1.15 1.73 -20.08
N GLU A 75 0.14 1.43 -20.02
CA GLU A 75 0.87 0.87 -21.18
C GLU A 75 0.41 -0.55 -21.51
N SER A 76 0.00 -1.32 -20.49
CA SER A 76 -0.50 -2.69 -20.69
C SER A 76 -1.90 -2.74 -21.32
N GLU A 77 -2.69 -1.67 -21.17
CA GLU A 77 -4.04 -1.60 -21.74
C GLU A 77 -4.01 -1.26 -23.24
N SER A 78 -3.11 -0.37 -23.68
CA SER A 78 -2.98 -0.02 -25.10
C SER A 78 -2.46 -1.18 -25.95
N GLU A 79 -1.47 -1.94 -25.47
CA GLU A 79 -0.97 -3.14 -26.17
C GLU A 79 -2.06 -4.20 -26.36
N SER A 80 -3.02 -4.27 -25.43
CA SER A 80 -4.11 -5.25 -25.50
C SER A 80 -5.12 -4.92 -26.59
N GLN A 81 -5.32 -3.64 -26.92
CA GLN A 81 -6.28 -3.20 -27.94
C GLN A 81 -5.76 -3.51 -29.36
N GLU A 82 -4.52 -3.13 -29.66
CA GLU A 82 -3.89 -3.42 -30.97
C GLU A 82 -3.81 -4.93 -31.24
N GLU A 83 -3.48 -5.73 -30.23
CA GLU A 83 -3.48 -7.20 -30.34
C GLU A 83 -4.87 -7.78 -30.60
N VAL A 84 -5.94 -7.16 -30.09
CA VAL A 84 -7.33 -7.60 -30.32
C VAL A 84 -7.78 -7.23 -31.73
N GLU A 85 -7.46 -6.03 -32.19
CA GLU A 85 -7.80 -5.58 -33.55
C GLU A 85 -7.10 -6.43 -34.62
N THR A 86 -5.78 -6.66 -34.46
CA THR A 86 -4.98 -7.49 -35.37
C THR A 86 -5.48 -8.94 -35.42
N LEU A 87 -5.83 -9.54 -34.28
CA LEU A 87 -6.42 -10.88 -34.23
C LEU A 87 -7.77 -10.91 -34.97
N GLY A 88 -8.64 -9.92 -34.74
CA GLY A 88 -9.92 -9.81 -35.45
C GLY A 88 -9.76 -9.65 -36.97
N GLU A 89 -8.75 -8.92 -37.44
CA GLU A 89 -8.42 -8.82 -38.86
C GLU A 89 -7.95 -10.14 -39.47
N LEU A 90 -7.03 -10.84 -38.79
CA LEU A 90 -6.52 -12.13 -39.23
C LEU A 90 -7.62 -13.20 -39.28
N GLU A 91 -8.51 -13.24 -38.29
CA GLU A 91 -9.67 -14.14 -38.30
C GLU A 91 -10.61 -13.84 -39.48
N ARG A 92 -10.93 -12.56 -39.73
CA ARG A 92 -11.74 -12.15 -40.88
C ARG A 92 -11.07 -12.57 -42.19
N ARG A 93 -9.76 -12.40 -42.31
CA ARG A 93 -8.97 -12.82 -43.48
C ARG A 93 -8.98 -14.34 -43.67
N SER A 94 -8.78 -15.10 -42.59
CA SER A 94 -8.85 -16.56 -42.57
C SER A 94 -10.21 -17.08 -43.06
N ARG A 95 -11.32 -16.49 -42.59
CA ARG A 95 -12.69 -16.82 -43.03
C ARG A 95 -12.90 -16.53 -44.52
N ARG A 96 -12.40 -15.39 -45.02
CA ARG A 96 -12.48 -15.03 -46.46
C ARG A 96 -11.71 -16.02 -47.33
N LEU A 97 -10.47 -16.35 -46.98
CA LEU A 97 -9.64 -17.30 -47.72
C LEU A 97 -10.24 -18.71 -47.71
N SER A 98 -10.78 -19.13 -46.57
CA SER A 98 -11.49 -20.42 -46.46
C SER A 98 -12.74 -20.47 -47.35
N LYS A 99 -13.49 -19.36 -47.47
CA LYS A 99 -14.62 -19.26 -48.41
C LYS A 99 -14.16 -19.31 -49.86
N MET A 100 -13.02 -18.69 -50.20
CA MET A 100 -12.45 -18.76 -51.55
C MET A 100 -12.02 -20.18 -51.91
N LEU A 101 -11.40 -20.94 -50.99
CA LEU A 101 -11.04 -22.34 -51.24
C LEU A 101 -12.27 -23.20 -51.54
N LYS A 102 -13.34 -23.08 -50.76
CA LYS A 102 -14.61 -23.79 -51.03
C LYS A 102 -15.19 -23.45 -52.41
N GLN A 103 -15.04 -22.20 -52.86
CA GLN A 103 -15.48 -21.80 -54.20
C GLN A 103 -14.61 -22.41 -55.30
N ILE A 104 -13.30 -22.57 -55.06
CA ILE A 104 -12.37 -23.22 -55.98
C ILE A 104 -12.68 -24.72 -56.07
N GLU A 105 -12.87 -25.40 -54.95
CA GLU A 105 -13.28 -26.82 -54.91
C GLU A 105 -14.60 -27.06 -55.68
N ALA A 106 -15.59 -26.19 -55.49
CA ALA A 106 -16.84 -26.26 -56.25
C ALA A 106 -16.65 -26.00 -57.76
N ALA A 107 -15.60 -25.25 -58.14
CA ALA A 107 -15.25 -25.00 -59.53
C ALA A 107 -14.50 -26.19 -60.15
N GLU A 108 -13.61 -26.85 -59.40
CA GLU A 108 -12.96 -28.11 -59.79
C GLU A 108 -14.00 -29.19 -60.09
N SER A 109 -15.00 -29.35 -59.22
CA SER A 109 -16.12 -30.29 -59.45
C SER A 109 -16.93 -29.99 -60.72
N LYS A 110 -16.96 -28.74 -61.20
CA LYS A 110 -17.61 -28.40 -62.48
C LYS A 110 -16.75 -28.80 -63.68
N VAL A 111 -15.43 -28.66 -63.58
CA VAL A 111 -14.49 -29.12 -64.63
C VAL A 111 -14.57 -30.63 -64.78
N GLU A 112 -14.64 -31.37 -63.67
CA GLU A 112 -14.83 -32.83 -63.67
C GLU A 112 -16.11 -33.26 -64.39
N LYS A 113 -17.15 -32.42 -64.37
CA LYS A 113 -18.43 -32.63 -65.10
C LYS A 113 -18.38 -32.17 -66.56
N GLY A 114 -17.21 -31.80 -67.09
CA GLY A 114 -17.01 -31.38 -68.48
C GLY A 114 -17.26 -29.91 -68.78
N LEU A 115 -17.47 -29.05 -67.77
CA LEU A 115 -17.58 -27.59 -67.97
C LEU A 115 -16.19 -26.94 -67.99
N HIS A 116 -15.64 -26.76 -69.20
CA HIS A 116 -14.34 -26.12 -69.42
C HIS A 116 -14.46 -24.62 -69.74
N ASP A 117 -14.99 -23.83 -68.81
CA ASP A 117 -14.98 -22.37 -68.91
C ASP A 117 -13.58 -21.83 -68.54
N ALA A 118 -13.02 -20.93 -69.36
CA ALA A 118 -11.75 -20.26 -69.09
C ALA A 118 -11.72 -19.55 -67.71
N GLN A 119 -12.87 -19.04 -67.24
CA GLN A 119 -13.00 -18.43 -65.92
C GLN A 119 -12.87 -19.45 -64.78
N VAL A 120 -13.27 -20.70 -65.01
CA VAL A 120 -13.15 -21.79 -64.05
C VAL A 120 -11.69 -22.23 -63.94
N ILE A 121 -11.01 -22.41 -65.08
CA ILE A 121 -9.58 -22.80 -65.11
C ILE A 121 -8.70 -21.74 -64.42
N THR A 122 -8.97 -20.45 -64.64
CA THR A 122 -8.22 -19.37 -63.98
C THR A 122 -8.44 -19.31 -62.48
N LYS A 123 -9.64 -19.66 -61.98
CA LYS A 123 -9.89 -19.80 -60.53
C LYS A 123 -9.11 -20.95 -59.92
N ILE A 124 -9.06 -22.10 -60.58
CA ILE A 124 -8.31 -23.28 -60.13
C ILE A 124 -6.82 -22.96 -60.01
N LYS A 125 -6.25 -22.24 -60.99
CA LYS A 125 -4.84 -21.80 -60.94
C LYS A 125 -4.49 -20.91 -59.74
N ARG A 126 -5.48 -20.30 -59.07
CA ARG A 126 -5.24 -19.48 -57.86
C ARG A 126 -5.23 -20.29 -56.55
N ARG A 127 -5.55 -21.59 -56.59
CA ARG A 127 -5.65 -22.46 -55.40
C ARG A 127 -4.41 -22.41 -54.52
N GLU A 128 -3.26 -22.72 -55.09
CA GLU A 128 -1.99 -22.76 -54.37
C GLU A 128 -1.61 -21.42 -53.72
N ALA A 129 -2.03 -20.30 -54.32
CA ALA A 129 -1.80 -18.98 -53.74
C ALA A 129 -2.70 -18.76 -52.51
N VAL A 130 -4.00 -19.11 -52.62
CA VAL A 130 -4.96 -18.99 -51.52
C VAL A 130 -4.58 -19.93 -50.36
N GLU A 131 -4.15 -21.15 -50.65
CA GLU A 131 -3.70 -22.12 -49.63
C GLU A 131 -2.45 -21.62 -48.89
N ARG A 132 -1.45 -21.09 -49.62
CA ARG A 132 -0.26 -20.49 -49.01
C ARG A 132 -0.62 -19.30 -48.12
N GLU A 133 -1.51 -18.43 -48.56
CA GLU A 133 -1.95 -17.27 -47.77
C GLU A 133 -2.77 -17.71 -46.53
N LEU A 134 -3.62 -18.72 -46.65
CA LEU A 134 -4.34 -19.26 -45.49
C LEU A 134 -3.37 -19.89 -44.48
N ALA A 135 -2.34 -20.59 -44.96
CA ALA A 135 -1.29 -21.15 -44.12
C ALA A 135 -0.45 -20.07 -43.42
N THR A 136 -0.23 -18.90 -44.04
CA THR A 136 0.45 -17.78 -43.37
C THR A 136 -0.43 -17.19 -42.27
N VAL A 137 -1.70 -16.90 -42.58
CA VAL A 137 -2.65 -16.34 -41.60
C VAL A 137 -2.84 -17.26 -40.39
N ARG A 138 -2.91 -18.58 -40.60
CA ARG A 138 -3.00 -19.57 -39.52
C ARG A 138 -1.77 -19.56 -38.61
N ARG A 139 -0.56 -19.44 -39.19
CA ARG A 139 0.68 -19.32 -38.41
C ARG A 139 0.69 -18.03 -37.58
N ASP A 140 0.25 -16.92 -38.16
CA ASP A 140 0.20 -15.62 -37.47
C ASP A 140 -0.79 -15.64 -36.29
N LEU A 141 -1.97 -16.27 -36.48
CA LEU A 141 -2.95 -16.47 -35.41
C LEU A 141 -2.37 -17.31 -34.26
N ALA A 142 -1.76 -18.46 -34.58
CA ALA A 142 -1.13 -19.31 -33.57
C ALA A 142 -0.03 -18.55 -32.80
N ALA A 143 0.80 -17.77 -33.50
CA ALA A 143 1.84 -16.96 -32.86
C ALA A 143 1.27 -15.87 -31.92
N ILE A 144 0.12 -15.26 -32.24
CA ILE A 144 -0.56 -14.32 -31.35
C ILE A 144 -1.12 -15.03 -30.12
N GLU A 145 -1.76 -16.18 -30.31
CA GLU A 145 -2.30 -16.99 -29.22
C GLU A 145 -1.19 -17.46 -28.26
N ASP A 146 -0.08 -17.96 -28.79
CA ASP A 146 1.09 -18.35 -28.00
C ASP A 146 1.65 -17.17 -27.18
N ARG A 147 1.75 -15.98 -27.79
CA ARG A 147 2.17 -14.76 -27.07
C ARG A 147 1.20 -14.39 -25.95
N ARG A 148 -0.11 -14.49 -26.18
CA ARG A 148 -1.14 -14.22 -25.16
C ARG A 148 -1.07 -15.24 -24.02
N GLN A 149 -0.94 -16.52 -24.34
CA GLN A 149 -0.79 -17.57 -23.34
C GLN A 149 0.49 -17.38 -22.53
N ALA A 150 1.61 -17.04 -23.17
CA ALA A 150 2.86 -16.73 -22.49
C ALA A 150 2.74 -15.51 -21.55
N LYS A 151 2.08 -14.42 -22.01
CA LYS A 151 1.77 -13.24 -21.16
C LYS A 151 0.91 -13.63 -19.96
N LEU A 152 -0.14 -14.43 -20.16
CA LEU A 152 -1.02 -14.89 -19.09
C LEU A 152 -0.27 -15.78 -18.09
N ALA A 153 0.51 -16.74 -18.59
CA ALA A 153 1.35 -17.61 -17.77
C ALA A 153 2.37 -16.80 -16.94
N ALA A 154 3.00 -15.78 -17.52
CA ALA A 154 3.89 -14.88 -16.81
C ALA A 154 3.17 -14.10 -15.70
N ARG A 155 1.94 -13.62 -15.94
CA ARG A 155 1.11 -12.96 -14.92
C ARG A 155 0.75 -13.91 -13.77
N HIS A 156 0.36 -15.15 -14.08
CA HIS A 156 0.08 -16.16 -13.06
C HIS A 156 1.34 -16.52 -12.27
N ALA A 157 2.48 -16.71 -12.93
CA ALA A 157 3.75 -16.98 -12.26
C ALA A 157 4.17 -15.84 -11.33
N ALA A 158 4.04 -14.58 -11.78
CA ALA A 158 4.33 -13.40 -10.95
C ALA A 158 3.37 -13.28 -9.75
N SER A 159 2.08 -13.56 -9.95
CA SER A 159 1.09 -13.59 -8.86
C SER A 159 1.39 -14.68 -7.83
N ALA A 160 1.70 -15.90 -8.31
CA ALA A 160 2.08 -17.02 -7.46
C ALA A 160 3.38 -16.75 -6.67
N ALA A 161 4.37 -16.12 -7.29
CA ALA A 161 5.60 -15.70 -6.60
C ALA A 161 5.28 -14.71 -5.46
N ARG A 162 4.46 -13.69 -5.73
CA ARG A 162 4.01 -12.72 -4.71
C ARG A 162 3.22 -13.39 -3.59
N ALA A 163 2.40 -14.40 -3.89
CA ALA A 163 1.67 -15.15 -2.88
C ALA A 163 2.62 -15.91 -1.95
N ARG A 164 3.61 -16.64 -2.52
CA ARG A 164 4.64 -17.34 -1.74
C ARG A 164 5.46 -16.39 -0.86
N ASP A 165 5.78 -15.20 -1.36
CA ASP A 165 6.50 -14.18 -0.58
C ASP A 165 5.67 -13.73 0.63
N ARG A 166 4.37 -13.47 0.45
CA ARG A 166 3.46 -13.11 1.55
C ARG A 166 3.30 -14.25 2.57
N ASP A 167 3.19 -15.49 2.10
CA ASP A 167 3.09 -16.65 3.00
C ASP A 167 4.38 -16.81 3.81
N SER A 168 5.54 -16.61 3.18
CA SER A 168 6.84 -16.58 3.86
C SER A 168 6.93 -15.45 4.89
N ASP A 169 6.42 -14.25 4.57
CA ASP A 169 6.35 -13.11 5.50
C ASP A 169 5.47 -13.43 6.71
N ALA A 170 4.31 -14.03 6.48
CA ALA A 170 3.39 -14.44 7.54
C ALA A 170 4.04 -15.47 8.48
N LEU A 171 4.73 -16.47 7.93
CA LEU A 171 5.46 -17.46 8.73
C LEU A 171 6.57 -16.82 9.57
N LEU A 172 7.29 -15.84 9.03
CA LEU A 172 8.30 -15.10 9.80
C LEU A 172 7.69 -14.33 10.96
N ILE A 173 6.56 -13.66 10.75
CA ILE A 173 5.84 -12.95 11.83
C ILE A 173 5.37 -13.92 12.91
N LEU A 174 4.82 -15.07 12.52
CA LEU A 174 4.33 -16.11 13.44
C LEU A 174 5.46 -16.82 14.21
N SER A 175 6.68 -16.83 13.68
CA SER A 175 7.83 -17.44 14.36
C SER A 175 8.32 -16.68 15.59
N VAL A 176 7.92 -15.40 15.74
CA VAL A 176 8.26 -14.58 16.91
C VAL A 176 7.48 -15.07 18.12
N LYS A 177 8.18 -15.47 19.19
CA LYS A 177 7.56 -16.02 20.40
C LYS A 177 7.76 -15.10 21.60
N PHE A 178 6.68 -14.79 22.31
CA PHE A 178 6.71 -14.06 23.57
C PHE A 178 5.44 -14.35 24.38
N ASP A 179 5.40 -13.90 25.64
CA ASP A 179 4.23 -14.06 26.51
C ASP A 179 3.06 -13.17 26.05
N GLU A 180 1.96 -13.80 25.63
CA GLU A 180 0.75 -13.16 25.10
C GLU A 180 0.12 -12.14 26.05
N ARG A 181 0.37 -12.23 27.36
CA ARG A 181 -0.09 -11.23 28.34
C ARG A 181 0.50 -9.85 28.12
N PHE A 182 1.60 -9.76 27.35
CA PHE A 182 2.24 -8.53 26.93
C PHE A 182 1.97 -8.18 25.47
N ALA A 183 1.10 -8.92 24.79
CA ALA A 183 0.64 -8.57 23.45
C ALA A 183 -0.33 -7.38 23.53
N CYS A 184 -0.17 -6.40 22.65
CA CYS A 184 -1.16 -5.36 22.49
C CYS A 184 -2.36 -5.91 21.69
N PRO A 185 -3.60 -5.77 22.19
CA PRO A 185 -4.76 -6.33 21.47
C PRO A 185 -5.05 -5.71 20.09
N ILE A 186 -4.46 -4.55 19.79
CA ILE A 186 -4.70 -3.84 18.51
C ILE A 186 -3.70 -4.28 17.44
N CYS A 187 -2.40 -4.32 17.77
CA CYS A 187 -1.35 -4.66 16.80
C CYS A 187 -0.80 -6.08 16.96
N THR A 188 -1.28 -6.85 17.96
CA THR A 188 -0.84 -8.20 18.34
C THR A 188 0.66 -8.39 18.63
N GLU A 189 1.47 -7.36 18.43
CA GLU A 189 2.88 -7.29 18.83
C GLU A 189 3.05 -7.01 20.33
N VAL A 190 4.28 -7.18 20.84
CA VAL A 190 4.68 -6.77 22.20
C VAL A 190 4.30 -5.31 22.46
N VAL A 191 3.71 -5.04 23.61
CA VAL A 191 3.25 -3.69 23.94
C VAL A 191 4.41 -2.68 24.04
N GLU A 192 4.39 -1.66 23.18
CA GLU A 192 5.37 -0.57 23.15
C GLU A 192 4.80 0.68 23.81
N ALA A 193 5.59 1.30 24.70
CA ALA A 193 5.17 2.45 25.48
C ALA A 193 3.82 2.23 26.20
N ALA A 194 3.64 1.04 26.79
CA ALA A 194 2.37 0.57 27.37
C ALA A 194 1.59 1.66 28.12
N VAL A 195 0.32 1.80 27.77
CA VAL A 195 -0.67 2.68 28.41
C VAL A 195 -1.89 1.86 28.83
N SER A 196 -2.50 2.25 29.94
CA SER A 196 -3.76 1.70 30.45
C SER A 196 -4.82 2.78 30.53
N VAL A 197 -6.10 2.39 30.44
CA VAL A 197 -7.24 3.30 30.62
C VAL A 197 -7.97 2.98 31.94
N PRO A 198 -7.41 3.38 33.10
CA PRO A 198 -7.85 2.89 34.41
C PRO A 198 -9.28 3.32 34.77
N ARG A 199 -9.73 4.51 34.36
CA ARG A 199 -11.09 4.99 34.65
C ARG A 199 -12.19 4.20 33.96
N ALA A 200 -11.90 3.59 32.81
CA ALA A 200 -12.90 2.90 32.00
C ALA A 200 -12.88 1.38 32.21
N CYS A 201 -11.71 0.74 32.05
CA CYS A 201 -11.63 -0.72 32.00
C CYS A 201 -10.24 -1.32 32.29
N ALA A 202 -9.22 -0.50 32.54
CA ALA A 202 -7.83 -0.89 32.82
C ALA A 202 -7.12 -1.79 31.77
N HIS A 203 -7.68 -1.97 30.57
CA HIS A 203 -7.00 -2.67 29.48
C HIS A 203 -5.73 -1.93 29.02
N VAL A 204 -4.71 -2.70 28.61
CA VAL A 204 -3.37 -2.20 28.27
C VAL A 204 -3.15 -2.27 26.75
N PHE A 205 -2.64 -1.18 26.17
CA PHE A 205 -2.36 -1.05 24.74
C PHE A 205 -1.00 -0.40 24.48
N CYS A 206 -0.52 -0.52 23.24
CA CYS A 206 0.52 0.37 22.74
C CYS A 206 -0.03 1.79 22.70
N ARG A 207 0.79 2.77 23.08
CA ARG A 207 0.37 4.19 23.03
C ARG A 207 -0.09 4.60 21.63
N ALA A 208 0.71 4.31 20.61
CA ALA A 208 0.36 4.63 19.22
C ALA A 208 -0.95 3.98 18.77
N CYS A 209 -1.18 2.71 19.14
CA CYS A 209 -2.36 1.99 18.74
C CYS A 209 -3.62 2.57 19.36
N LEU A 210 -3.55 2.95 20.64
CA LEU A 210 -4.67 3.61 21.30
C LEU A 210 -4.92 5.01 20.71
N GLU A 211 -3.88 5.81 20.48
CA GLU A 211 -3.99 7.14 19.84
C GLU A 211 -4.62 7.05 18.44
N ASP A 212 -4.19 6.10 17.61
CA ASP A 212 -4.74 5.88 16.26
C ASP A 212 -6.19 5.36 16.31
N HIS A 213 -6.53 4.52 17.30
CA HIS A 213 -7.89 4.01 17.48
C HIS A 213 -8.86 5.13 17.86
N VAL A 214 -8.51 5.94 18.85
CA VAL A 214 -9.38 7.04 19.31
C VAL A 214 -9.47 8.17 18.28
N ALA A 215 -8.42 8.40 17.50
CA ALA A 215 -8.43 9.40 16.42
C ALA A 215 -9.37 9.04 15.25
N LYS A 216 -9.76 7.77 15.11
CA LYS A 216 -10.74 7.32 14.10
C LYS A 216 -12.19 7.51 14.54
N ALA A 217 -12.43 7.72 15.83
CA ALA A 217 -13.78 7.94 16.34
C ALA A 217 -14.31 9.29 15.82
N ALA A 218 -15.51 9.28 15.21
CA ALA A 218 -16.15 10.50 14.73
C ALA A 218 -16.73 11.32 15.89
N ARG A 219 -17.24 10.63 16.91
CA ARG A 219 -17.86 11.23 18.10
C ARG A 219 -17.24 10.67 19.38
N PRO A 220 -17.32 11.41 20.51
CA PRO A 220 -16.90 10.90 21.82
C PRO A 220 -17.62 9.60 22.23
N ASP A 221 -18.87 9.41 21.80
CA ASP A 221 -19.62 8.18 22.08
C ASP A 221 -19.11 6.96 21.29
N ASP A 222 -18.48 7.18 20.14
CA ASP A 222 -17.90 6.11 19.30
C ASP A 222 -16.51 5.68 19.82
N CYS A 223 -15.94 6.45 20.74
CA CYS A 223 -14.64 6.21 21.36
C CYS A 223 -14.76 5.11 22.42
N ALA A 224 -14.80 3.86 21.97
CA ALA A 224 -14.97 2.67 22.81
C ALA A 224 -13.70 1.80 22.88
N CYS A 225 -13.53 1.07 23.99
CA CYS A 225 -12.42 0.15 24.21
C CYS A 225 -12.47 -1.02 23.21
N PRO A 226 -11.38 -1.34 22.50
CA PRO A 226 -11.35 -2.49 21.59
C PRO A 226 -11.64 -3.85 22.26
N MET A 227 -11.36 -3.98 23.57
CA MET A 227 -11.50 -5.25 24.30
C MET A 227 -12.90 -5.45 24.88
N CYS A 228 -13.42 -4.45 25.60
CA CYS A 228 -14.65 -4.57 26.38
C CYS A 228 -15.75 -3.58 25.96
N ARG A 229 -15.49 -2.75 24.95
CA ARG A 229 -16.40 -1.72 24.42
C ARG A 229 -16.84 -0.65 25.44
N SER A 230 -16.23 -0.58 26.62
CA SER A 230 -16.44 0.52 27.57
C SER A 230 -16.04 1.85 26.93
N LYS A 231 -16.82 2.92 27.21
CA LYS A 231 -16.52 4.27 26.74
C LYS A 231 -15.17 4.74 27.28
N LEU A 232 -14.27 5.14 26.39
CA LEU A 232 -12.91 5.60 26.72
C LEU A 232 -12.83 7.11 26.90
N CYS A 233 -13.69 7.84 26.18
CA CYS A 233 -13.72 9.29 26.21
C CYS A 233 -14.67 9.79 27.31
N ASP A 234 -14.25 10.82 28.04
CA ASP A 234 -15.07 11.54 29.00
C ASP A 234 -16.08 12.48 28.29
N PRO A 235 -17.02 13.13 29.00
CA PRO A 235 -17.96 14.07 28.39
C PRO A 235 -17.29 15.25 27.66
N GLN A 236 -16.04 15.55 27.99
CA GLN A 236 -15.20 16.56 27.35
C GLN A 236 -14.46 16.02 26.10
N GLY A 237 -14.64 14.74 25.75
CA GLY A 237 -13.98 14.09 24.62
C GLY A 237 -12.51 13.75 24.87
N ARG A 238 -12.07 13.66 26.13
CA ARG A 238 -10.69 13.31 26.50
C ARG A 238 -10.58 11.87 26.97
N VAL A 239 -9.44 11.26 26.69
CA VAL A 239 -9.10 9.90 27.08
C VAL A 239 -8.10 9.95 28.24
N ASP A 240 -8.46 9.37 29.40
CA ASP A 240 -7.55 9.20 30.55
C ASP A 240 -6.62 8.00 30.34
N ALA A 241 -5.69 8.14 29.40
CA ALA A 241 -4.65 7.16 29.12
C ALA A 241 -3.40 7.45 29.97
N ARG A 242 -3.00 6.49 30.82
CA ARG A 242 -1.82 6.62 31.70
C ARG A 242 -0.74 5.61 31.37
N PRO A 243 0.54 5.94 31.53
CA PRO A 243 1.61 4.95 31.44
C PRO A 243 1.38 3.77 32.39
N HIS A 244 1.36 2.55 31.86
CA HIS A 244 1.21 1.35 32.68
C HIS A 244 2.57 0.90 33.20
N ALA A 245 3.01 1.48 34.32
CA ALA A 245 4.35 1.28 34.89
C ALA A 245 4.69 -0.19 35.16
N ALA A 246 3.71 -0.98 35.64
CA ALA A 246 3.89 -2.41 35.93
C ALA A 246 4.28 -3.22 34.68
N SER A 247 3.57 -3.05 33.55
CA SER A 247 3.95 -3.72 32.31
C SER A 247 5.32 -3.26 31.81
N ARG A 248 5.59 -1.95 31.86
CA ARG A 248 6.89 -1.40 31.43
C ARG A 248 8.07 -1.92 32.25
N ALA A 249 7.87 -2.15 33.55
CA ALA A 249 8.89 -2.76 34.41
C ALA A 249 9.10 -4.23 34.06
N ARG A 250 8.02 -5.01 33.92
CA ARG A 250 8.10 -6.46 33.62
C ARG A 250 8.71 -6.77 32.25
N LEU A 251 8.45 -5.94 31.24
CA LEU A 251 9.03 -6.08 29.90
C LEU A 251 10.57 -6.07 29.87
N LYS A 252 11.24 -5.52 30.90
CA LYS A 252 12.71 -5.50 30.97
C LYS A 252 13.32 -6.86 31.32
N TYR A 253 12.57 -7.70 32.01
CA TYR A 253 13.08 -8.96 32.58
C TYR A 253 12.56 -10.19 31.86
N LEU A 254 11.42 -10.08 31.18
CA LEU A 254 10.88 -11.15 30.37
C LEU A 254 11.58 -11.22 29.02
N THR A 255 11.76 -12.43 28.52
CA THR A 255 12.43 -12.72 27.25
C THR A 255 11.43 -13.15 26.19
N GLY A 256 11.72 -12.80 24.94
CA GLY A 256 11.07 -13.36 23.76
C GLY A 256 12.11 -13.77 22.73
N TYR A 257 11.66 -14.48 21.70
CA TYR A 257 12.50 -15.09 20.68
C TYR A 257 12.20 -14.46 19.33
N CYS A 258 13.24 -14.04 18.63
CA CYS A 258 13.16 -13.53 17.26
C CYS A 258 13.20 -14.68 16.24
N HIS A 259 12.78 -14.39 15.00
CA HIS A 259 12.89 -15.29 13.86
C HIS A 259 14.35 -15.64 13.49
N CYS A 260 15.34 -14.84 13.91
CA CYS A 260 16.76 -15.18 13.75
C CYS A 260 17.29 -16.18 14.78
N GLY A 261 16.49 -16.52 15.80
CA GLY A 261 16.91 -17.37 16.93
C GLY A 261 17.39 -16.61 18.16
N ASP A 262 17.61 -15.29 18.07
CA ASP A 262 18.05 -14.50 19.22
C ASP A 262 16.98 -14.44 20.32
N SER A 263 17.41 -14.66 21.57
CA SER A 263 16.61 -14.43 22.76
C SER A 263 16.88 -13.03 23.32
N LEU A 264 15.85 -12.19 23.41
CA LEU A 264 15.99 -10.78 23.79
C LEU A 264 14.96 -10.40 24.86
N PRO A 265 15.29 -9.44 25.74
CA PRO A 265 14.28 -8.80 26.59
C PRO A 265 13.13 -8.22 25.78
N LEU A 266 11.88 -8.37 26.25
CA LEU A 266 10.69 -7.94 25.51
C LEU A 266 10.70 -6.43 25.16
N ASN A 267 11.29 -5.59 26.00
CA ASN A 267 11.45 -4.16 25.72
C ASN A 267 12.39 -3.85 24.55
N LYS A 268 13.30 -4.77 24.18
CA LYS A 268 14.24 -4.65 23.05
C LYS A 268 13.79 -5.45 21.84
N LEU A 269 12.92 -6.45 22.02
CA LEU A 269 12.49 -7.37 20.96
C LEU A 269 11.93 -6.61 19.75
N ARG A 270 11.03 -5.64 19.94
CA ARG A 270 10.47 -4.87 18.80
C ARG A 270 11.51 -4.03 18.06
N ASP A 271 12.41 -3.40 18.79
CA ASP A 271 13.47 -2.61 18.17
C ASP A 271 14.45 -3.50 17.39
N HIS A 272 14.69 -4.72 17.86
CA HIS A 272 15.44 -5.71 17.11
C HIS A 272 14.68 -6.19 15.87
N LEU A 273 13.39 -6.54 15.96
CA LEU A 273 12.58 -6.98 14.82
C LEU A 273 12.55 -5.95 13.68
N ARG A 274 12.61 -4.66 13.99
CA ARG A 274 12.72 -3.55 13.02
C ARG A 274 14.02 -3.47 12.24
N HIS A 275 15.07 -4.19 12.66
CA HIS A 275 16.39 -4.17 12.05
C HIS A 275 16.94 -5.58 11.76
N CYS A 276 16.24 -6.62 12.21
CA CYS A 276 16.64 -8.00 12.06
C CYS A 276 16.18 -8.57 10.71
N GLY A 277 17.15 -9.10 9.96
CA GLY A 277 16.92 -9.83 8.73
C GLY A 277 16.55 -8.98 7.51
N PRO A 278 16.44 -9.59 6.32
CA PRO A 278 16.10 -8.90 5.08
C PRO A 278 14.66 -8.34 5.08
N LYS A 279 13.80 -8.83 5.98
CA LYS A 279 12.38 -8.46 6.07
C LYS A 279 12.06 -7.53 7.25
N ALA A 280 13.07 -6.81 7.75
CA ALA A 280 12.93 -5.76 8.77
C ALA A 280 11.81 -4.74 8.47
N HIS A 281 11.49 -4.53 7.19
CA HIS A 281 10.43 -3.63 6.72
C HIS A 281 9.00 -4.08 7.08
N LEU A 282 8.79 -5.33 7.49
CA LEU A 282 7.49 -5.84 7.94
C LEU A 282 7.03 -5.21 9.26
N PHE A 283 7.97 -4.76 10.09
CA PHE A 283 7.68 -4.16 11.38
C PHE A 283 7.61 -2.64 11.26
N ALA A 284 6.52 -2.04 11.76
CA ALA A 284 6.34 -0.60 11.67
C ALA A 284 7.47 0.16 12.38
N PRO A 285 8.01 1.24 11.79
CA PRO A 285 9.09 2.01 12.38
C PRO A 285 8.64 2.65 13.70
N ARG A 286 9.61 2.87 14.59
CA ARG A 286 9.37 3.48 15.90
C ARG A 286 8.76 4.87 15.75
N ARG A 287 7.58 5.08 16.34
CA ARG A 287 6.99 6.41 16.46
C ARG A 287 7.66 7.16 17.61
N LYS A 288 8.06 8.41 17.36
CA LYS A 288 8.50 9.32 18.41
C LYS A 288 7.26 9.86 19.09
N PHE A 289 7.12 9.54 20.37
CA PHE A 289 6.02 10.04 21.19
C PHE A 289 6.45 11.32 21.90
N GLY A 290 5.59 12.34 21.92
CA GLY A 290 5.74 13.49 22.81
C GLY A 290 5.53 13.09 24.28
N HIS A 291 5.73 14.02 25.21
CA HIS A 291 5.50 13.76 26.64
C HIS A 291 4.04 13.40 26.94
N GLU A 292 3.10 13.99 26.21
CA GLU A 292 1.66 13.87 26.47
C GLU A 292 0.93 12.99 25.46
N PHE A 293 -0.03 12.20 25.94
CA PHE A 293 -0.94 11.40 25.10
C PHE A 293 -1.72 12.30 24.15
N LYS A 294 -1.70 11.98 22.85
CA LYS A 294 -2.41 12.77 21.84
C LYS A 294 -3.91 12.56 21.96
N GLN A 295 -4.61 13.59 22.45
CA GLN A 295 -6.07 13.56 22.58
C GLN A 295 -6.74 13.56 21.20
N PRO A 296 -7.87 12.84 21.03
CA PRO A 296 -8.64 12.90 19.79
C PRO A 296 -9.21 14.31 19.58
N SER A 297 -9.22 14.77 18.32
CA SER A 297 -9.86 16.02 17.94
C SER A 297 -11.21 15.70 17.31
N PHE A 298 -12.28 15.79 18.09
CA PHE A 298 -13.63 15.73 17.54
C PHE A 298 -13.92 17.05 16.85
N SER A 299 -14.06 17.06 15.53
CA SER A 299 -14.58 18.24 14.86
C SER A 299 -15.98 18.47 15.41
N SER A 300 -16.18 19.59 16.10
CA SER A 300 -17.50 20.16 16.34
C SER A 300 -18.03 20.65 14.99
N SER A 301 -18.17 19.74 14.02
CA SER A 301 -18.92 20.02 12.82
C SER A 301 -20.34 20.21 13.29
N SER A 302 -20.70 21.48 13.37
CA SER A 302 -22.05 21.98 13.26
C SER A 302 -22.86 21.04 12.37
N SER A 303 -24.10 20.80 12.83
CA SER A 303 -25.22 20.02 12.30
C SER A 303 -25.58 20.23 10.81
N SER A 304 -24.62 20.55 9.96
CA SER A 304 -24.72 20.49 8.51
C SER A 304 -24.75 19.02 8.10
N SER A 305 -25.96 18.45 8.15
CA SER A 305 -26.50 17.38 7.33
C SER A 305 -25.62 16.93 6.16
N ARG A 306 -24.51 16.24 6.45
CA ARG A 306 -23.99 15.25 5.51
C ARG A 306 -24.98 14.10 5.62
N ARG A 307 -26.00 14.17 4.76
CA ARG A 307 -26.66 12.98 4.23
C ARG A 307 -25.53 12.03 3.87
N GLY A 308 -25.27 11.08 4.75
CA GLY A 308 -24.46 9.94 4.44
C GLY A 308 -25.18 9.30 3.26
N GLY A 309 -24.61 9.47 2.07
CA GLY A 309 -24.74 8.47 1.04
C GLY A 309 -24.14 7.22 1.64
N ASP A 310 -24.97 6.50 2.41
CA ASP A 310 -24.95 5.06 2.44
C ASP A 310 -25.11 4.67 0.97
N ALA A 311 -23.99 4.61 0.26
CA ALA A 311 -23.89 3.75 -0.90
C ALA A 311 -24.05 2.34 -0.34
N ARG A 312 -25.30 1.99 -0.01
CA ARG A 312 -25.81 0.65 -0.20
C ARG A 312 -25.52 0.36 -1.66
N LEU A 313 -24.35 -0.22 -1.90
CA LEU A 313 -24.13 -1.12 -3.02
C LEU A 313 -25.01 -2.34 -2.73
N ASP A 314 -26.31 -2.13 -2.84
CA ASP A 314 -27.32 -3.16 -2.95
C ASP A 314 -27.65 -3.21 -4.44
N THR A 315 -26.60 -3.38 -5.26
CA THR A 315 -26.81 -3.77 -6.64
C THR A 315 -27.24 -5.22 -6.56
N THR A 316 -28.54 -5.44 -6.77
CA THR A 316 -29.13 -6.76 -6.95
C THR A 316 -28.32 -7.64 -7.90
N ASP A 317 -27.59 -7.02 -8.84
CA ASP A 317 -26.62 -7.65 -9.72
C ASP A 317 -25.43 -8.31 -9.01
N GLU A 318 -24.80 -7.70 -8.01
CA GLU A 318 -23.68 -8.34 -7.29
C GLU A 318 -24.17 -9.56 -6.49
N ARG A 319 -25.38 -9.48 -5.93
CA ARG A 319 -26.00 -10.61 -5.22
C ARG A 319 -26.42 -11.73 -6.17
N LEU A 320 -26.93 -11.42 -7.35
CA LEU A 320 -27.25 -12.39 -8.39
C LEU A 320 -25.99 -13.06 -8.97
N GLN A 321 -24.90 -12.30 -9.16
CA GLN A 321 -23.62 -12.83 -9.61
C GLN A 321 -23.01 -13.79 -8.58
N LEU A 322 -23.06 -13.44 -7.29
CA LEU A 322 -22.62 -14.35 -6.21
C LEU A 322 -23.48 -15.61 -6.13
N GLN A 323 -24.79 -15.49 -6.30
CA GLN A 323 -25.70 -16.64 -6.29
C GLN A 323 -25.47 -17.56 -7.50
N ALA A 324 -25.22 -17.00 -8.68
CA ALA A 324 -24.88 -17.76 -9.88
C ALA A 324 -23.53 -18.49 -9.74
N ALA A 325 -22.52 -17.83 -9.17
CA ALA A 325 -21.22 -18.44 -8.93
C ALA A 325 -21.28 -19.60 -7.93
N LEU A 326 -22.10 -19.47 -6.87
CA LEU A 326 -22.31 -20.56 -5.90
C LEU A 326 -23.02 -21.76 -6.55
N LEU A 327 -24.06 -21.53 -7.37
CA LEU A 327 -24.75 -22.61 -8.06
C LEU A 327 -23.84 -23.35 -9.06
N ALA A 328 -23.00 -22.62 -9.80
CA ALA A 328 -22.02 -23.23 -10.71
C ALA A 328 -21.05 -24.17 -9.98
N SER A 329 -20.56 -23.77 -8.80
CA SER A 329 -19.61 -24.59 -8.01
C SER A 329 -20.19 -25.88 -7.44
N VAL A 330 -21.52 -26.00 -7.34
CA VAL A 330 -22.20 -27.19 -6.81
C VAL A 330 -22.41 -28.24 -7.90
N HIS A 331 -22.45 -27.86 -9.18
CA HIS A 331 -22.65 -28.79 -10.30
C HIS A 331 -21.35 -29.43 -10.82
N ASP A 332 -20.18 -28.88 -10.45
CA ASP A 332 -18.86 -29.44 -10.79
C ASP A 332 -18.35 -30.48 -9.76
N ARG A 333 -19.23 -31.05 -8.93
CA ARG A 333 -18.92 -32.15 -7.99
C ARG A 333 -19.74 -33.40 -8.31
#